data_AF-A0A9N8LM25-F1
#
_entry.id   AF-A0A9N8LM25-F1
#
_cell.length_a   1.000
_cell.length_b   1.000
_cell.length_c   1.000
_cell.angle_alpha   90.00
_cell.angle_beta   90.00
_cell.angle_gamma   90.00
#
_symmetry.space_group_name_H-M   'P 1'
#
loop_
_entity.id
_entity.type
_entity.pdbx_description
1 polymer ?
#
loop_
_entity_poly.entity_id
_entity_poly.type
_entity_poly.pdbx_seq_one_letter_code
_entity_poly.pdbx_strand_id
1 'polypeptide(L)'
;SHHPPITAFHISNARAGVTFQGHCAQKTSFSGKAIQVKQIGHGKLTFTPNGASQPETYIFTLPHLVIEGLLFGSPYVELAQSSYIVSSTGYVAKIDYSGRGYFSGKSHSFKAVVTEMADVAGVRPLYNIEGSWTGQSFFKGGAVPSNAGPGGLFWDAETPRSELIVKPIEEQGEMESRRVWKVVAEGIRNGDADLANRSKAKIENEQRAKRKQEASAGTAHKPRYFEQVADDEEYANLTAVLNLKQKREETFRFRA
;
A
#
# COMPACT_ATOMS: atom_id res chain seq x y z
N SER A 1 -6.01 1.90 14.12
CA SER A 1 -5.67 1.30 15.43
C SER A 1 -4.25 1.74 15.83
N HIS A 2 -3.90 1.74 17.12
CA HIS A 2 -2.54 2.08 17.58
C HIS A 2 -1.74 0.86 18.07
N HIS A 3 -2.41 -0.14 18.65
CA HIS A 3 -1.81 -1.40 19.08
C HIS A 3 -2.66 -2.57 18.55
N PRO A 4 -2.32 -3.18 17.40
CA PRO A 4 -1.23 -2.78 16.48
C PRO A 4 -1.57 -1.50 15.67
N PRO A 5 -0.56 -0.80 15.11
CA PRO A 5 -0.80 0.31 14.20
C PRO A 5 -1.53 -0.15 12.93
N ILE A 6 -2.66 0.48 12.63
CA ILE A 6 -3.44 0.25 11.41
C ILE A 6 -3.88 1.60 10.86
N THR A 7 -3.61 1.85 9.58
CA THR A 7 -4.07 3.01 8.83
C THR A 7 -5.11 2.56 7.80
N ALA A 8 -6.31 3.13 7.85
CA ALA A 8 -7.31 2.98 6.81
C ALA A 8 -7.35 4.24 5.95
N PHE A 9 -7.61 4.11 4.66
CA PHE A 9 -7.62 5.21 3.70
C PHE A 9 -8.74 5.06 2.68
N HIS A 10 -9.17 6.20 2.14
CA HIS A 10 -10.16 6.31 1.07
C HIS A 10 -9.76 7.48 0.17
N ILE A 11 -9.74 7.23 -1.14
CA ILE A 11 -9.45 8.18 -2.20
C ILE A 11 -10.54 7.99 -3.24
N SER A 12 -11.21 9.06 -3.66
CA SER A 12 -12.29 8.96 -4.64
C SER A 12 -12.29 10.11 -5.63
N ASN A 13 -12.76 9.81 -6.83
CA ASN A 13 -13.09 10.76 -7.87
C ASN A 13 -14.48 10.40 -8.39
N ALA A 14 -15.50 11.10 -7.86
CA ALA A 14 -16.89 10.86 -8.22
C ALA A 14 -17.16 11.07 -9.71
N ARG A 15 -16.52 12.08 -10.33
CA ARG A 15 -16.70 12.39 -11.75
C ARG A 15 -16.16 11.28 -12.66
N ALA A 16 -15.05 10.65 -12.27
CA ALA A 16 -14.45 9.56 -13.01
C ALA A 16 -15.04 8.18 -12.63
N GLY A 17 -15.94 8.10 -11.66
CA GLY A 17 -16.47 6.83 -11.17
C GLY A 17 -15.39 5.93 -10.54
N VAL A 18 -14.36 6.51 -9.94
CA VAL A 18 -13.22 5.78 -9.36
C VAL A 18 -13.19 5.95 -7.84
N THR A 19 -13.04 4.85 -7.12
CA THR A 19 -12.76 4.85 -5.68
C THR A 19 -11.63 3.86 -5.39
N PHE A 20 -10.65 4.28 -4.60
CA PHE A 20 -9.64 3.41 -4.02
C PHE A 20 -9.70 3.51 -2.51
N GLN A 21 -9.87 2.38 -1.84
CA GLN A 21 -9.91 2.31 -0.38
C GLN A 21 -9.13 1.11 0.11
N GLY A 22 -8.77 1.11 1.39
CA GLY A 22 -8.06 -0.03 1.94
C GLY A 22 -7.50 0.29 3.31
N HIS A 23 -6.65 -0.61 3.77
CA HIS A 23 -5.92 -0.42 5.00
C HIS A 23 -4.55 -1.07 4.91
N CYS A 24 -3.64 -0.58 5.74
CA CYS A 24 -2.34 -1.21 5.92
C CYS A 24 -1.98 -1.26 7.41
N ALA A 25 -1.37 -2.38 7.78
CA ALA A 25 -0.71 -2.62 9.04
C ALA A 25 0.61 -3.33 8.77
N GLN A 26 1.50 -3.37 9.76
CA GLN A 26 2.84 -3.89 9.58
C GLN A 26 3.23 -4.80 10.74
N LYS A 27 3.90 -5.91 10.41
CA LYS A 27 4.63 -6.75 11.36
C LYS A 27 6.10 -6.75 10.95
N THR A 28 6.95 -6.31 11.85
CA THR A 28 8.39 -6.18 11.62
C THR A 28 9.17 -7.24 12.38
N SER A 29 10.20 -7.81 11.76
CA SER A 29 11.20 -8.64 12.46
C SER A 29 12.61 -8.29 12.00
N PHE A 30 13.61 -8.56 12.84
CA PHE A 30 15.02 -8.27 12.54
C PHE A 30 15.75 -9.55 12.11
N SER A 31 16.45 -9.50 10.98
CA SER A 31 17.22 -10.63 10.42
C SER A 31 18.73 -10.37 10.45
N GLY A 32 19.22 -9.66 11.48
CA GLY A 32 20.65 -9.37 11.68
C GLY A 32 21.18 -8.21 10.82
N LYS A 33 21.01 -8.30 9.50
CA LYS A 33 21.50 -7.28 8.54
C LYS A 33 20.39 -6.42 7.95
N ALA A 34 19.14 -6.80 8.17
CA ALA A 34 17.97 -6.19 7.56
C ALA A 34 16.76 -6.24 8.50
N ILE A 35 15.78 -5.39 8.25
CA ILE A 35 14.45 -5.46 8.87
C ILE A 35 13.48 -6.04 7.84
N GLN A 36 12.82 -7.13 8.20
CA GLN A 36 11.75 -7.74 7.42
C GLN A 36 10.43 -7.07 7.80
N VAL A 37 9.67 -6.61 6.81
CA VAL A 37 8.38 -5.95 7.01
C VAL A 37 7.31 -6.73 6.25
N LYS A 38 6.45 -7.43 6.99
CA LYS A 38 5.22 -8.01 6.46
C LYS A 38 4.13 -6.95 6.50
N GLN A 39 3.61 -6.58 5.34
CA GLN A 39 2.39 -5.77 5.26
C GLN A 39 1.17 -6.67 5.45
N ILE A 40 0.16 -6.11 6.11
CA ILE A 40 -1.15 -6.70 6.35
C ILE A 40 -2.17 -5.69 5.85
N GLY A 41 -3.25 -6.19 5.26
CA GLY A 41 -4.26 -5.42 4.58
C GLY A 41 -4.16 -5.53 3.06
N HIS A 42 -5.12 -4.90 2.42
CA HIS A 42 -5.26 -4.85 0.97
C HIS A 42 -5.86 -3.51 0.54
N GLY A 43 -5.66 -3.18 -0.72
CA GLY A 43 -6.36 -2.11 -1.42
C GLY A 43 -7.52 -2.69 -2.24
N LYS A 44 -8.58 -1.90 -2.38
CA LYS A 44 -9.71 -2.16 -3.25
C LYS A 44 -9.96 -0.95 -4.13
N LEU A 45 -9.82 -1.14 -5.44
CA LEU A 45 -10.26 -0.19 -6.45
C LEU A 45 -11.65 -0.61 -6.92
N THR A 46 -12.58 0.33 -6.97
CA THR A 46 -13.84 0.20 -7.67
C THR A 46 -13.86 1.23 -8.78
N PHE A 47 -14.14 0.78 -10.00
CA PHE A 47 -14.16 1.61 -11.20
C PHE A 47 -15.42 1.29 -12.00
N THR A 48 -16.15 2.31 -12.45
CA THR A 48 -17.25 2.13 -13.40
C THR A 48 -16.82 2.64 -14.77
N PRO A 49 -16.49 1.75 -15.73
CA PRO A 49 -16.16 2.17 -17.09
C PRO A 49 -17.29 2.99 -17.71
N ASN A 50 -16.93 3.95 -18.58
CA ASN A 50 -17.92 4.75 -19.29
C ASN A 50 -18.85 3.85 -20.12
N GLY A 51 -20.15 3.93 -19.87
CA GLY A 51 -21.17 3.13 -20.54
C GLY A 51 -21.38 1.73 -19.95
N ALA A 52 -20.64 1.32 -18.92
CA ALA A 52 -20.90 0.08 -18.19
C ALA A 52 -22.08 0.25 -17.23
N SER A 53 -22.90 -0.80 -17.09
CA SER A 53 -24.01 -0.84 -16.14
C SER A 53 -23.60 -1.29 -14.74
N GLN A 54 -22.40 -1.87 -14.59
CA GLN A 54 -21.89 -2.42 -13.35
C GLN A 54 -20.45 -1.95 -13.09
N PRO A 55 -20.07 -1.70 -11.83
CA PRO A 55 -18.69 -1.42 -11.47
C PRO A 55 -17.82 -2.69 -11.58
N GLU A 56 -16.54 -2.48 -11.86
CA GLU A 56 -15.48 -3.45 -11.74
C GLU A 56 -14.75 -3.25 -10.40
N THR A 57 -14.40 -4.35 -9.74
CA THR A 57 -13.60 -4.35 -8.51
C THR A 57 -12.24 -4.95 -8.78
N TYR A 58 -11.20 -4.33 -8.23
CA TYR A 58 -9.84 -4.85 -8.22
C TYR A 58 -9.30 -4.92 -6.79
N ILE A 59 -8.81 -6.09 -6.39
CA ILE A 59 -8.15 -6.31 -5.10
C ILE A 59 -6.64 -6.28 -5.28
N PHE A 60 -5.98 -5.44 -4.51
CA PHE A 60 -4.52 -5.26 -4.47
C PHE A 60 -3.99 -5.84 -3.16
N THR A 61 -3.25 -6.94 -3.23
CA THR A 61 -2.50 -7.42 -2.06
C THR A 61 -1.23 -6.60 -1.88
N LEU A 62 -0.76 -6.45 -0.65
CA LEU A 62 0.43 -5.68 -0.34
C LEU A 62 1.71 -6.54 -0.41
N PRO A 63 2.81 -6.05 -1.01
CA PRO A 63 4.07 -6.78 -1.02
C PRO A 63 4.72 -6.81 0.36
N HIS A 64 5.65 -7.75 0.54
CA HIS A 64 6.59 -7.66 1.65
C HIS A 64 7.67 -6.63 1.33
N LEU A 65 8.30 -6.09 2.37
CA LEU A 65 9.44 -5.19 2.23
C LEU A 65 10.60 -5.67 3.08
N VAL A 66 11.80 -5.31 2.64
CA VAL A 66 13.03 -5.48 3.39
C VAL A 66 13.70 -4.12 3.48
N ILE A 67 14.11 -3.72 4.68
CA ILE A 67 14.97 -2.56 4.89
C ILE A 67 16.40 -3.08 5.01
N GLU A 68 17.21 -2.82 3.98
CA GLU A 68 18.62 -3.21 3.91
C GLU A 68 19.53 -2.00 4.17
N GLY A 69 20.85 -2.18 4.11
CA GLY A 69 21.82 -1.08 4.25
C GLY A 69 22.06 -0.59 5.68
N LEU A 70 21.47 -1.25 6.69
CA LEU A 70 21.57 -0.84 8.11
C LEU A 70 23.00 -0.83 8.63
N LEU A 71 23.80 -1.85 8.31
CA LEU A 71 25.21 -1.94 8.75
C LEU A 71 26.10 -0.83 8.18
N PHE A 72 25.70 -0.27 7.04
CA PHE A 72 26.47 0.76 6.33
C PHE A 72 25.92 2.17 6.57
N GLY A 73 24.94 2.32 7.48
CA GLY A 73 24.34 3.62 7.79
C GLY A 73 23.53 4.24 6.65
N SER A 74 23.16 3.46 5.63
CA SER A 74 22.43 3.94 4.45
C SER A 74 21.20 3.05 4.20
N PRO A 75 20.18 3.12 5.07
CA PRO A 75 19.00 2.28 4.94
C PRO A 75 18.24 2.56 3.64
N TYR A 76 17.82 1.51 2.95
CA TYR A 76 16.93 1.60 1.79
C TYR A 76 15.85 0.52 1.82
N VAL A 77 14.73 0.81 1.16
CA VAL A 77 13.59 -0.10 1.05
C VAL A 77 13.72 -0.91 -0.24
N GLU A 78 13.52 -2.22 -0.13
CA GLU A 78 13.39 -3.13 -1.24
C GLU A 78 12.06 -3.90 -1.13
N LEU A 79 11.36 -4.04 -2.25
CA LEU A 79 10.14 -4.87 -2.30
C LEU A 79 10.54 -6.35 -2.45
N ALA A 80 9.80 -7.23 -1.81
CA ALA A 80 10.08 -8.66 -1.78
C ALA A 80 8.79 -9.49 -1.90
N GLN A 81 8.99 -10.77 -2.25
CA GLN A 81 7.92 -11.75 -2.49
C GLN A 81 6.99 -11.33 -3.63
N SER A 82 5.76 -11.82 -3.62
CA SER A 82 4.77 -11.54 -4.65
C SER A 82 3.65 -10.65 -4.11
N SER A 83 3.13 -9.76 -4.95
CA SER A 83 1.81 -9.15 -4.78
C SER A 83 0.89 -9.56 -5.93
N TYR A 84 -0.40 -9.31 -5.75
CA TYR A 84 -1.44 -9.67 -6.71
C TYR A 84 -2.39 -8.50 -6.93
N ILE A 85 -2.83 -8.36 -8.17
CA ILE A 85 -3.98 -7.56 -8.54
C ILE A 85 -5.00 -8.52 -9.14
N VAL A 86 -6.18 -8.62 -8.51
CA VAL A 86 -7.24 -9.53 -8.96
C VAL A 86 -8.46 -8.72 -9.36
N SER A 87 -8.89 -8.88 -10.60
CA SER A 87 -10.06 -8.21 -11.15
C SER A 87 -11.32 -9.07 -11.03
N SER A 88 -12.46 -8.44 -10.75
CA SER A 88 -13.79 -9.04 -10.88
C SER A 88 -14.14 -9.42 -12.33
N THR A 89 -13.38 -8.91 -13.31
CA THR A 89 -13.55 -9.24 -14.75
C THR A 89 -12.82 -10.51 -15.17
N GLY A 90 -12.21 -11.26 -14.24
CA GLY A 90 -11.63 -12.57 -14.52
C GLY A 90 -10.15 -12.54 -14.91
N TYR A 91 -9.42 -11.49 -14.55
CA TYR A 91 -7.97 -11.39 -14.77
C TYR A 91 -7.20 -11.30 -13.46
N VAL A 92 -5.98 -11.82 -13.47
CA VAL A 92 -5.03 -11.78 -12.36
C VAL A 92 -3.68 -11.28 -12.86
N ALA A 93 -3.09 -10.31 -12.16
CA ALA A 93 -1.68 -9.97 -12.30
C ALA A 93 -0.92 -10.44 -11.06
N LYS A 94 0.06 -11.33 -11.23
CA LYS A 94 1.05 -11.68 -10.20
C LYS A 94 2.31 -10.86 -10.42
N ILE A 95 2.81 -10.19 -9.39
CA ILE A 95 4.00 -9.34 -9.47
C ILE A 95 5.04 -9.89 -8.48
N ASP A 96 6.13 -10.44 -9.00
CA ASP A 96 7.27 -10.95 -8.22
C ASP A 96 8.37 -9.89 -8.13
N TYR A 97 8.71 -9.47 -6.92
CA TYR A 97 9.73 -8.46 -6.65
C TYR A 97 11.09 -9.09 -6.32
N SER A 98 12.15 -8.43 -6.76
CA SER A 98 13.53 -8.85 -6.49
C SER A 98 14.47 -7.65 -6.35
N GLY A 99 15.40 -7.75 -5.41
CA GLY A 99 16.40 -6.72 -5.13
C GLY A 99 17.82 -7.10 -5.51
N ARG A 100 18.76 -6.26 -5.07
CA ARG A 100 20.20 -6.48 -5.24
C ARG A 100 20.62 -7.78 -4.53
N GLY A 101 21.15 -8.74 -5.29
CA GLY A 101 21.56 -10.06 -4.77
C GLY A 101 20.75 -11.24 -5.33
N TYR A 102 19.66 -10.98 -6.05
CA TYR A 102 19.02 -11.98 -6.92
C TYR A 102 19.74 -12.07 -8.28
N PHE A 103 19.37 -13.05 -9.11
CA PHE A 103 20.00 -13.36 -10.41
C PHE A 103 20.21 -12.16 -11.35
N SER A 104 19.46 -11.06 -11.18
CA SER A 104 19.56 -9.86 -12.02
C SER A 104 20.68 -8.89 -11.61
N GLY A 105 21.15 -8.93 -10.36
CA GLY A 105 22.10 -7.94 -9.79
C GLY A 105 21.57 -6.51 -9.69
N LYS A 106 20.33 -6.23 -10.15
CA LYS A 106 19.70 -4.90 -10.15
C LYS A 106 18.78 -4.77 -8.92
N SER A 107 18.84 -3.62 -8.23
CA SER A 107 17.85 -3.29 -7.21
C SER A 107 16.50 -2.97 -7.85
N HIS A 108 15.46 -2.98 -7.04
CA HIS A 108 14.13 -2.48 -7.42
C HIS A 108 13.49 -3.18 -8.63
N SER A 109 13.84 -4.44 -8.87
CA SER A 109 13.37 -5.18 -10.04
C SER A 109 12.04 -5.88 -9.76
N PHE A 110 11.23 -6.06 -10.79
CA PHE A 110 10.05 -6.92 -10.74
C PHE A 110 9.83 -7.67 -12.05
N LYS A 111 9.10 -8.77 -11.94
CA LYS A 111 8.46 -9.47 -13.07
C LYS A 111 6.98 -9.59 -12.77
N ALA A 112 6.13 -9.17 -13.70
CA ALA A 112 4.70 -9.34 -13.60
C ALA A 112 4.17 -10.25 -14.71
N VAL A 113 3.23 -11.11 -14.35
CA VAL A 113 2.53 -12.01 -15.27
C VAL A 113 1.04 -11.74 -15.15
N VAL A 114 0.41 -11.40 -16.28
CA VAL A 114 -1.05 -11.21 -16.37
C VAL A 114 -1.66 -12.45 -17.02
N THR A 115 -2.64 -13.06 -16.37
CA THR A 115 -3.36 -14.24 -16.85
C THR A 115 -4.87 -14.04 -16.74
N GLU A 116 -5.64 -14.86 -17.46
CA GLU A 116 -7.01 -15.15 -17.06
C GLU A 116 -7.02 -15.91 -15.73
N MET A 117 -8.10 -15.74 -14.97
CA MET A 117 -8.26 -16.36 -13.66
C MET A 117 -8.27 -17.90 -13.75
N ALA A 118 -8.87 -18.44 -14.81
CA ALA A 118 -8.88 -19.88 -15.10
C ALA A 118 -7.48 -20.46 -15.37
N ASP A 119 -6.53 -19.61 -15.78
CA ASP A 119 -5.19 -19.99 -16.22
C ASP A 119 -4.10 -19.75 -15.17
N VAL A 120 -4.46 -19.32 -13.95
CA VAL A 120 -3.50 -19.08 -12.86
C VAL A 120 -2.69 -20.34 -12.52
N ALA A 121 -3.34 -21.52 -12.49
CA ALA A 121 -2.67 -22.78 -12.13
C ALA A 121 -1.79 -23.33 -13.26
N GLY A 122 -2.23 -23.19 -14.52
CA GLY A 122 -1.50 -23.65 -15.71
C GLY A 122 -0.49 -22.64 -16.26
N VAL A 123 -0.48 -21.42 -15.71
CA VAL A 123 0.35 -20.27 -16.10
C VAL A 123 0.38 -20.09 -17.62
N ARG A 124 -0.75 -19.64 -18.18
CA ARG A 124 -0.83 -19.18 -19.58
C ARG A 124 -0.83 -17.64 -19.61
N PRO A 125 0.33 -17.00 -19.80
CA PRO A 125 0.44 -15.54 -19.73
C PRO A 125 -0.21 -14.88 -20.95
N LEU A 126 -1.05 -13.89 -20.68
CA LEU A 126 -1.48 -12.90 -21.67
C LEU A 126 -0.34 -11.89 -21.90
N TYR A 127 0.26 -11.41 -20.82
CA TYR A 127 1.35 -10.44 -20.84
C TYR A 127 2.39 -10.78 -19.78
N ASN A 128 3.67 -10.60 -20.14
CA ASN A 128 4.76 -10.54 -19.17
C ASN A 128 5.36 -9.14 -19.20
N ILE A 129 5.64 -8.59 -18.03
CA ILE A 129 6.21 -7.25 -17.85
C ILE A 129 7.42 -7.39 -16.94
N GLU A 130 8.55 -6.81 -17.33
CA GLU A 130 9.76 -6.84 -16.50
C GLU A 130 10.44 -5.47 -16.49
N GLY A 131 11.07 -5.12 -15.36
CA GLY A 131 11.86 -3.91 -15.26
C GLY A 131 12.08 -3.45 -13.83
N SER A 132 12.26 -2.15 -13.66
CA SER A 132 12.41 -1.51 -12.35
C SER A 132 11.13 -0.81 -11.93
N TRP A 133 10.69 -1.00 -10.68
CA TRP A 133 9.56 -0.24 -10.12
C TRP A 133 9.94 1.19 -9.72
N THR A 134 11.23 1.53 -9.73
CA THR A 134 11.74 2.91 -9.59
C THR A 134 12.25 3.51 -10.91
N GLY A 135 12.15 2.79 -12.02
CA GLY A 135 12.61 3.25 -13.33
C GLY A 135 11.69 2.77 -14.44
N GLN A 136 12.27 2.25 -15.51
CA GLN A 136 11.53 1.76 -16.66
C GLN A 136 11.20 0.26 -16.58
N SER A 137 10.07 -0.10 -17.15
CA SER A 137 9.62 -1.48 -17.32
C SER A 137 8.94 -1.68 -18.68
N PHE A 138 9.00 -2.91 -19.19
CA PHE A 138 8.64 -3.21 -20.57
C PHE A 138 7.87 -4.52 -20.64
N PHE A 139 6.97 -4.63 -21.62
CA PHE A 139 6.43 -5.91 -22.04
C PHE A 139 7.57 -6.79 -22.59
N LYS A 140 7.62 -8.05 -22.17
CA LYS A 140 8.63 -9.04 -22.56
C LYS A 140 7.95 -10.34 -22.95
N GLY A 141 8.57 -11.08 -23.87
CA GLY A 141 8.20 -12.47 -24.20
C GLY A 141 6.69 -12.70 -24.39
N GLY A 142 6.19 -12.56 -25.61
CA GLY A 142 4.78 -12.79 -25.93
C GLY A 142 4.12 -11.57 -26.55
N ALA A 143 2.82 -11.42 -26.32
CA ALA A 143 2.03 -10.31 -26.85
C ALA A 143 2.47 -8.98 -26.23
N VAL A 144 2.49 -7.93 -27.06
CA VAL A 144 2.68 -6.54 -26.64
C VAL A 144 1.38 -5.80 -26.97
N PRO A 145 0.72 -5.16 -26.00
CA PRO A 145 -0.48 -4.38 -26.27
C PRO A 145 -0.24 -3.30 -27.33
N SER A 146 -1.24 -3.01 -28.16
CA SER A 146 -1.14 -1.99 -29.21
C SER A 146 -0.93 -0.57 -28.68
N ASN A 147 -1.28 -0.32 -27.42
CA ASN A 147 -1.07 0.94 -26.72
C ASN A 147 0.21 0.98 -25.87
N ALA A 148 1.10 -0.02 -25.99
CA ALA A 148 2.42 0.04 -25.37
C ALA A 148 3.26 1.18 -25.95
N GLY A 149 4.13 1.76 -25.14
CA GLY A 149 5.07 2.78 -25.60
C GLY A 149 6.17 2.21 -26.51
N PRO A 150 7.04 3.08 -27.06
CA PRO A 150 8.11 2.67 -27.96
C PRO A 150 8.93 1.49 -27.42
N GLY A 151 9.19 0.50 -28.27
CA GLY A 151 9.93 -0.71 -27.87
C GLY A 151 9.24 -1.59 -26.84
N GLY A 152 7.92 -1.44 -26.66
CA GLY A 152 7.13 -2.18 -25.66
C GLY A 152 7.22 -1.59 -24.25
N LEU A 153 7.50 -0.28 -24.12
CA LEU A 153 7.52 0.41 -22.83
C LEU A 153 6.15 0.27 -22.13
N PHE A 154 6.17 -0.26 -20.91
CA PHE A 154 4.98 -0.38 -20.06
C PHE A 154 4.85 0.84 -19.15
N TRP A 155 5.91 1.16 -18.40
CA TRP A 155 5.89 2.25 -17.44
C TRP A 155 7.28 2.86 -17.27
N ASP A 156 7.31 4.18 -17.08
CA ASP A 156 8.49 4.96 -16.69
C ASP A 156 8.21 5.73 -15.39
N ALA A 157 8.91 5.36 -14.32
CA ALA A 157 8.73 5.97 -12.99
C ALA A 157 9.16 7.45 -12.90
N GLU A 158 9.88 7.96 -13.91
CA GLU A 158 10.22 9.39 -14.04
C GLU A 158 9.06 10.25 -14.55
N THR A 159 7.95 9.63 -14.96
CA THR A 159 6.73 10.35 -15.35
C THR A 159 6.30 11.33 -14.23
N PRO A 160 6.04 12.62 -14.54
CA PRO A 160 5.68 13.63 -13.54
C PRO A 160 4.47 13.22 -12.70
N ARG A 161 4.58 13.42 -11.38
CA ARG A 161 3.53 13.10 -10.41
C ARG A 161 2.83 14.38 -9.96
N SER A 162 1.51 14.33 -9.89
CA SER A 162 0.74 15.39 -9.26
C SER A 162 0.88 15.32 -7.74
N GLU A 163 1.20 16.44 -7.11
CA GLU A 163 1.22 16.52 -5.65
C GLU A 163 -0.20 16.70 -5.09
N LEU A 164 -0.45 16.11 -3.92
CA LEU A 164 -1.68 16.35 -3.19
C LEU A 164 -1.70 17.81 -2.69
N ILE A 165 -2.74 18.55 -3.07
CA ILE A 165 -2.99 19.88 -2.50
C ILE A 165 -3.51 19.69 -1.08
N VAL A 166 -2.77 20.21 -0.10
CA VAL A 166 -3.13 20.17 1.31
C VAL A 166 -3.23 21.60 1.82
N LYS A 167 -4.32 21.88 2.54
CA LYS A 167 -4.58 23.18 3.17
C LYS A 167 -3.46 23.63 4.13
N PRO A 168 -3.25 24.95 4.30
CA PRO A 168 -2.30 25.51 5.26
C PRO A 168 -2.51 24.94 6.67
N ILE A 169 -1.44 24.86 7.48
CA ILE A 169 -1.50 24.23 8.81
C ILE A 169 -2.50 24.96 9.73
N GLU A 170 -2.65 26.26 9.54
CA GLU A 170 -3.54 27.14 10.27
C GLU A 170 -5.03 26.81 10.02
N GLU A 171 -5.34 26.22 8.86
CA GLU A 171 -6.68 25.79 8.44
C GLU A 171 -6.95 24.30 8.66
N GLN A 172 -5.94 23.55 9.13
CA GLN A 172 -6.08 22.12 9.42
C GLN A 172 -6.75 21.89 10.77
N GLY A 173 -7.57 20.85 10.88
CA GLY A 173 -8.15 20.41 12.14
C GLY A 173 -7.10 19.90 13.13
N GLU A 174 -7.45 19.88 14.43
CA GLU A 174 -6.52 19.54 15.53
C GLU A 174 -5.85 18.17 15.40
N MET A 175 -6.53 17.21 14.76
CA MET A 175 -6.05 15.83 14.59
C MET A 175 -5.46 15.56 13.19
N GLU A 176 -5.31 16.60 12.34
CA GLU A 176 -4.67 16.44 11.03
C GLU A 176 -3.15 16.35 11.18
N SER A 177 -2.53 15.44 10.42
CA SER A 177 -1.16 14.99 10.67
C SER A 177 -0.12 16.11 10.66
N ARG A 178 -0.14 17.03 9.68
CA ARG A 178 0.85 18.12 9.61
C ARG A 178 0.71 19.09 10.79
N ARG A 179 -0.51 19.31 11.29
CA ARG A 179 -0.75 20.13 12.49
C ARG A 179 -0.27 19.43 13.76
N VAL A 180 -0.63 18.17 13.96
CA VAL A 180 -0.21 17.37 15.14
C VAL A 180 1.31 17.29 15.24
N TRP A 181 1.98 17.02 14.11
CA TRP A 181 3.43 16.76 14.09
C TRP A 181 4.29 17.98 13.77
N LYS A 182 3.71 19.19 13.68
CA LYS A 182 4.39 20.42 13.25
C LYS A 182 5.73 20.63 13.95
N VAL A 183 5.71 20.69 15.29
CA VAL A 183 6.90 21.02 16.10
C VAL A 183 7.93 19.89 16.06
N VAL A 184 7.49 18.63 16.00
CA VAL A 184 8.40 17.48 15.84
C VAL A 184 9.12 17.56 14.50
N ALA A 185 8.39 17.85 13.42
CA ALA A 185 8.96 18.02 12.09
C ALA A 185 9.88 19.24 11.97
N GLU A 186 9.64 20.32 12.72
CA GLU A 186 10.55 21.47 12.82
C GLU A 186 11.86 21.09 13.51
N GLY A 187 11.79 20.41 14.66
CA GLY A 187 12.99 19.91 15.35
C GLY A 187 13.84 19.00 14.47
N ILE A 188 13.21 18.03 13.79
CA ILE A 188 13.91 17.13 12.85
C ILE A 188 14.59 17.90 11.72
N ARG A 189 13.89 18.84 11.07
CA ARG A 189 14.44 19.61 9.94
C ARG A 189 15.60 20.51 10.34
N ASN A 190 15.58 21.03 11.57
CA ASN A 190 16.61 21.92 12.09
C ASN A 190 17.75 21.19 12.82
N GLY A 191 17.70 19.85 12.90
CA GLY A 191 18.68 19.06 13.66
C GLY A 191 18.57 19.20 15.18
N ASP A 192 17.48 19.77 15.70
CA ASP A 192 17.20 19.89 17.13
C ASP A 192 16.49 18.63 17.64
N ALA A 193 17.29 17.61 17.95
CA ALA A 193 16.81 16.32 18.46
C ALA A 193 16.07 16.46 19.80
N ASP A 194 16.47 17.42 20.63
CA ASP A 194 15.89 17.68 21.93
C ASP A 194 14.46 18.22 21.82
N LEU A 195 14.24 19.21 20.95
CA LEU A 195 12.91 19.73 20.63
C LEU A 195 12.02 18.63 20.04
N ALA A 196 12.54 17.86 19.08
CA ALA A 196 11.78 16.78 18.45
C ALA A 196 11.34 15.73 19.49
N ASN A 197 12.24 15.29 20.36
CA ASN A 197 11.98 14.29 21.38
C ASN A 197 10.99 14.79 22.44
N ARG A 198 11.16 16.01 22.97
CA ARG A 198 10.24 16.57 23.98
C ARG A 198 8.83 16.75 23.41
N SER A 199 8.70 17.30 22.20
CA SER A 199 7.40 17.49 21.55
C SER A 199 6.74 16.17 21.20
N LYS A 200 7.50 15.17 20.73
CA LYS A 200 7.00 13.81 20.51
C LYS A 200 6.47 13.18 21.79
N ALA A 201 7.24 13.25 22.88
CA ALA A 201 6.84 12.70 24.17
C ALA A 201 5.56 13.35 24.71
N LYS A 202 5.40 14.67 24.53
CA LYS A 202 4.17 15.39 24.89
C LYS A 202 2.95 14.79 24.16
N ILE A 203 3.01 14.68 22.83
CA ILE A 203 1.91 14.12 22.01
C ILE A 203 1.57 12.69 22.46
N GLU A 204 2.58 11.84 22.62
CA GLU A 204 2.38 10.43 23.00
C GLU A 204 1.79 10.27 24.41
N ASN A 205 2.22 11.10 25.36
CA ASN A 205 1.72 11.08 26.73
C ASN A 205 0.26 11.56 26.81
N GLU A 206 -0.10 12.61 26.07
CA GLU A 206 -1.48 13.10 25.97
C GLU A 206 -2.40 12.03 25.37
N GLN A 207 -1.98 11.35 24.29
CA GLN A 207 -2.74 10.24 23.71
C GLN A 207 -2.87 9.07 24.70
N ARG A 208 -1.80 8.71 25.42
CA ARG A 208 -1.85 7.63 26.43
C ARG A 208 -2.82 7.96 27.57
N ALA A 209 -2.81 9.20 28.05
CA ALA A 209 -3.75 9.66 29.08
C ALA A 209 -5.20 9.59 28.59
N LYS A 210 -5.46 10.04 27.36
CA LYS A 210 -6.79 9.95 26.72
C LYS A 210 -7.27 8.50 26.64
N ARG A 211 -6.43 7.56 26.18
CA ARG A 211 -6.79 6.13 26.11
C ARG A 211 -7.07 5.53 27.49
N LYS A 212 -6.32 5.94 28.52
CA LYS A 212 -6.56 5.50 29.90
C LYS A 212 -7.94 5.99 30.39
N GLN A 213 -8.28 7.25 30.12
CA GLN A 213 -9.59 7.80 30.47
C GLN A 213 -10.74 7.09 29.74
N GLU A 214 -10.61 6.88 28.42
CA GLU A 214 -11.57 6.14 27.61
C GLU A 214 -11.80 4.72 28.16
N ALA A 215 -10.72 4.01 28.51
CA ALA A 215 -10.81 2.67 29.10
C ALA A 215 -11.49 2.68 30.48
N SER A 216 -11.14 3.63 31.36
CA SER A 216 -11.78 3.79 32.67
C SER A 216 -13.27 4.14 32.57
N ALA A 217 -13.69 4.81 31.49
CA ALA A 217 -15.08 5.13 31.20
C ALA A 217 -15.83 4.01 30.45
N GLY A 218 -15.17 2.91 30.10
CA GLY A 218 -15.77 1.82 29.30
C GLY A 218 -16.07 2.20 27.85
N THR A 219 -15.54 3.32 27.35
CA THR A 219 -15.76 3.79 25.98
C THR A 219 -14.60 3.35 25.09
N ALA A 220 -14.88 2.49 24.11
CA ALA A 220 -13.88 2.11 23.11
C ALA A 220 -13.67 3.24 22.08
N HIS A 221 -12.43 3.41 21.63
CA HIS A 221 -12.14 4.31 20.52
C HIS A 221 -12.80 3.81 19.23
N LYS A 222 -13.57 4.68 18.58
CA LYS A 222 -14.16 4.42 17.27
C LYS A 222 -13.45 5.25 16.21
N PRO A 223 -13.03 4.65 15.07
CA PRO A 223 -12.50 5.43 13.96
C PRO A 223 -13.56 6.43 13.46
N ARG A 224 -13.12 7.62 13.05
CA ARG A 224 -14.03 8.71 12.67
C ARG A 224 -14.74 8.46 11.34
N TYR A 225 -14.03 7.94 10.34
CA TYR A 225 -14.50 7.82 8.95
C TYR A 225 -14.58 6.37 8.46
N PHE A 226 -14.35 5.40 9.34
CA PHE A 226 -14.23 4.00 8.96
C PHE A 226 -14.93 3.10 9.97
N GLU A 227 -15.59 2.08 9.45
CA GLU A 227 -15.99 0.91 10.21
C GLU A 227 -15.05 -0.24 9.94
N GLN A 228 -14.59 -0.88 11.01
CA GLN A 228 -13.91 -2.16 10.91
C GLN A 228 -14.93 -3.27 10.63
N VAL A 229 -14.69 -4.02 9.57
CA VAL A 229 -15.44 -5.21 9.19
C VAL A 229 -14.50 -6.38 9.37
N ALA A 230 -14.87 -7.35 10.20
CA ALA A 230 -13.98 -8.45 10.60
C ALA A 230 -13.56 -9.35 9.43
N ASP A 231 -14.35 -9.35 8.35
CA ASP A 231 -14.21 -10.29 7.25
C ASP A 231 -14.70 -9.67 5.94
N ASP A 232 -13.78 -9.47 5.01
CA ASP A 232 -14.06 -8.96 3.67
C ASP A 232 -14.35 -10.13 2.72
N GLU A 233 -15.64 -10.41 2.52
CA GLU A 233 -16.10 -11.46 1.61
C GLU A 233 -15.68 -11.21 0.16
N GLU A 234 -15.60 -9.95 -0.27
CA GLU A 234 -15.20 -9.61 -1.64
C GLU A 234 -13.73 -9.93 -1.87
N TYR A 235 -12.86 -9.61 -0.90
CA TYR A 235 -11.47 -10.06 -0.88
C TYR A 235 -11.39 -11.60 -0.94
N ALA A 236 -12.11 -12.30 -0.05
CA ALA A 236 -12.05 -13.75 0.04
C ALA A 236 -12.51 -14.42 -1.26
N ASN A 237 -13.58 -13.91 -1.88
CA ASN A 237 -14.14 -14.46 -3.11
C ASN A 237 -13.23 -14.20 -4.31
N LEU A 238 -12.78 -12.96 -4.53
CA LEU A 238 -11.95 -12.62 -5.68
C LEU A 238 -10.58 -13.30 -5.60
N THR A 239 -10.01 -13.42 -4.41
CA THR A 239 -8.67 -14.03 -4.23
C THR A 239 -8.70 -15.55 -4.07
N ALA A 240 -9.88 -16.20 -4.10
CA ALA A 240 -10.03 -17.64 -3.86
C ALA A 240 -9.21 -18.52 -4.82
N VAL A 241 -8.96 -18.02 -6.03
CA VAL A 241 -8.17 -18.72 -7.06
C VAL A 241 -6.67 -18.72 -6.77
N LEU A 242 -6.22 -17.86 -5.86
CA LEU A 242 -4.83 -17.71 -5.48
C LEU A 242 -4.50 -18.60 -4.28
N ASN A 243 -3.28 -19.14 -4.26
CA ASN A 243 -2.78 -19.87 -3.10
C ASN A 243 -2.18 -18.92 -2.04
N LEU A 244 -2.99 -17.99 -1.53
CA LEU A 244 -2.57 -17.04 -0.50
C LEU A 244 -2.54 -17.69 0.87
N LYS A 245 -1.54 -17.31 1.69
CA LYS A 245 -1.48 -17.70 3.11
C LYS A 245 -2.63 -17.10 3.92
N GLN A 246 -3.03 -15.88 3.59
CA GLN A 246 -4.17 -15.19 4.19
C GLN A 246 -5.35 -15.29 3.20
N LYS A 247 -6.35 -16.13 3.53
CA LYS A 247 -7.51 -16.36 2.65
C LYS A 247 -8.72 -15.47 2.97
N ARG A 248 -8.77 -14.92 4.18
CA ARG A 248 -9.80 -14.00 4.67
C ARG A 248 -9.11 -12.88 5.41
N GLU A 249 -9.58 -11.66 5.29
CA GLU A 249 -8.94 -10.51 5.92
C GLU A 249 -10.01 -9.54 6.41
N GLU A 250 -9.71 -8.80 7.47
CA GLU A 250 -10.55 -7.67 7.85
C GLU A 250 -10.50 -6.57 6.79
N THR A 251 -11.44 -5.63 6.85
CA THR A 251 -11.37 -4.42 6.03
C THR A 251 -11.90 -3.22 6.81
N PHE A 252 -11.63 -2.02 6.31
CA PHE A 252 -12.10 -0.78 6.90
C PHE A 252 -12.98 -0.07 5.89
N ARG A 253 -14.29 -0.22 6.05
CA ARG A 253 -15.29 0.37 5.15
C ARG A 253 -15.41 1.86 5.45
N PHE A 254 -15.19 2.69 4.45
CA PHE A 254 -15.39 4.13 4.56
C PHE A 254 -16.86 4.44 4.88
N ARG A 255 -17.07 5.36 5.82
CA ARG A 255 -18.38 5.90 6.22
C ARG A 255 -18.25 7.43 6.23
N ALA A 256 -18.99 8.08 5.32
CA ALA A 256 -19.03 9.53 5.21
C ALA A 256 -19.72 10.16 6.44
#